data_AF-A0AAU7U273-F1
#
_entry.id   AF-A0AAU7U273-F1
#
_cell.length_a   1.000
_cell.length_b   1.000
_cell.length_c   1.000
_cell.angle_alpha   90.00
_cell.angle_beta   90.00
_cell.angle_gamma   90.00
#
_symmetry.space_group_name_H-M   'P 1'
#
loop_
_entity.id
_entity.type
_entity.pdbx_description
1 polymer ?
#
loop_
_entity_poly.entity_id
_entity_poly.type
_entity_poly.pdbx_seq_one_letter_code
_entity_poly.pdbx_strand_id
1 'polypeptide(L)'
;MARTMTIDLGDELREFVESLVESGDYRTQSEVVRDSLRLLREKQAESKLEKLRELVREGFESGPGKEWDHEDFLRRAKARVGIYEKDHHDKTGS
;
A
#
# COMPACT_ATOMS: atom_id res chain seq x y z
N MET A 1 -31.12 -3.76 3.40
CA MET A 1 -31.21 -4.41 2.08
C MET A 1 -29.85 -5.01 1.76
N ALA A 2 -29.79 -6.29 1.34
CA ALA A 2 -28.54 -6.86 0.85
C ALA A 2 -28.14 -6.13 -0.44
N ARG A 3 -26.93 -5.59 -0.50
CA ARG A 3 -26.40 -4.92 -1.70
C ARG A 3 -25.79 -5.99 -2.60
N THR A 4 -26.41 -6.25 -3.74
CA THR A 4 -25.88 -7.14 -4.77
C THR A 4 -24.82 -6.42 -5.59
N MET A 5 -23.73 -7.11 -5.91
CA MET A 5 -22.67 -6.62 -6.77
C MET A 5 -22.51 -7.60 -7.93
N THR A 6 -22.63 -7.11 -9.16
CA THR A 6 -22.36 -7.91 -10.37
C THR A 6 -20.89 -7.80 -10.68
N ILE A 7 -20.24 -8.95 -10.87
CA ILE A 7 -18.82 -9.06 -11.20
C ILE A 7 -18.66 -10.06 -12.34
N ASP A 8 -17.71 -9.79 -13.23
CA ASP A 8 -17.27 -10.75 -14.23
C ASP A 8 -15.98 -11.42 -13.72
N LEU A 9 -15.97 -12.75 -13.69
CA LEU A 9 -14.88 -13.56 -13.16
C LEU A 9 -13.99 -14.15 -14.26
N GLY A 10 -14.42 -14.09 -15.52
CA GLY A 10 -13.84 -14.93 -16.58
C GLY A 10 -14.17 -16.41 -16.40
N ASP A 11 -13.80 -17.22 -17.40
CA ASP A 11 -14.23 -18.63 -17.49
C ASP A 11 -13.51 -19.53 -16.47
N GLU A 12 -12.19 -19.37 -16.30
CA GLU A 12 -11.38 -20.21 -15.39
C GLU A 12 -11.86 -20.11 -13.93
N LEU A 13 -12.07 -18.89 -13.42
CA LEU A 13 -12.54 -18.70 -12.04
C LEU A 13 -14.01 -19.10 -11.88
N ARG A 14 -14.82 -19.01 -12.94
CA ARG A 14 -16.21 -19.48 -12.92
C ARG A 14 -16.26 -20.99 -12.76
N GLU A 15 -15.51 -21.73 -13.58
CA GLU A 15 -15.41 -23.20 -13.48
C GLU A 15 -14.89 -23.63 -12.11
N PHE A 16 -13.88 -22.95 -11.58
CA PHE A 16 -13.37 -23.22 -10.24
C PHE A 16 -14.44 -23.01 -9.16
N VAL A 17 -15.15 -21.88 -9.19
CA VAL A 17 -16.23 -21.59 -8.22
C VAL A 17 -17.37 -22.60 -8.33
N GLU A 18 -17.73 -23.00 -9.55
CA GLU A 18 -18.76 -24.03 -9.79
C GLU A 18 -18.32 -25.39 -9.21
N SER A 19 -17.08 -25.82 -9.44
CA SER A 19 -16.56 -27.08 -8.89
C SER A 19 -16.59 -27.14 -7.36
N LEU A 20 -16.37 -26.01 -6.68
CA LEU A 20 -16.43 -25.91 -5.21
C LEU A 20 -17.85 -25.95 -4.65
N VAL A 21 -18.83 -25.54 -5.44
CA VAL A 21 -20.25 -25.67 -5.07
C VAL A 21 -20.72 -27.09 -5.35
N GLU A 22 -20.31 -27.69 -6.47
CA GLU A 22 -20.64 -29.07 -6.83
C GLU A 22 -20.02 -30.09 -5.87
N SER A 23 -18.83 -29.83 -5.32
CA SER A 23 -18.23 -30.68 -4.29
C SER A 23 -19.03 -30.71 -2.98
N GLY A 24 -19.91 -29.71 -2.78
CA GLY A 24 -20.68 -29.53 -1.55
C GLY A 24 -19.92 -28.78 -0.44
N ASP A 25 -18.69 -28.33 -0.68
CA ASP A 25 -17.91 -27.54 0.27
C ASP A 25 -18.57 -26.16 0.51
N TYR A 26 -19.28 -25.64 -0.49
CA TYR A 26 -20.02 -24.39 -0.42
C TYR A 26 -21.44 -24.56 -0.95
N ARG A 27 -22.40 -23.83 -0.38
CA ARG A 27 -23.81 -23.92 -0.81
C ARG A 27 -24.15 -22.96 -1.95
N THR A 28 -23.36 -21.89 -2.12
CA THR A 28 -23.59 -20.87 -3.15
C THR A 28 -22.27 -20.26 -3.63
N GLN A 29 -22.25 -19.79 -4.87
CA GLN A 29 -21.13 -19.03 -5.43
C GLN A 29 -20.80 -17.78 -4.59
N SER A 30 -21.82 -17.14 -4.02
CA SER A 30 -21.66 -15.97 -3.14
C SER A 30 -20.96 -16.30 -1.81
N GLU A 31 -21.03 -17.55 -1.32
CA GLU A 31 -20.23 -17.99 -0.18
C GLU A 31 -18.76 -18.12 -0.57
N VAL A 32 -18.46 -18.77 -1.69
CA VAL A 32 -17.09 -18.92 -2.22
C VAL A 32 -16.40 -17.57 -2.40
N VAL A 33 -17.07 -16.61 -3.04
CA VAL A 33 -16.51 -15.28 -3.31
C VAL A 33 -16.26 -14.52 -2.00
N ARG A 34 -17.18 -14.60 -1.04
CA ARG A 34 -16.99 -13.93 0.26
C ARG A 34 -15.82 -14.50 1.04
N ASP A 35 -15.65 -15.83 1.02
CA ASP A 35 -14.57 -16.47 1.75
C ASP A 35 -13.21 -16.19 1.10
N SER A 36 -13.14 -16.27 -0.22
CA SER A 36 -11.97 -15.87 -1.01
C SER A 36 -11.53 -14.43 -0.71
N LEU A 37 -12.47 -13.49 -0.61
CA LEU A 37 -12.17 -12.10 -0.29
C LEU A 37 -11.72 -11.89 1.16
N ARG A 38 -12.21 -12.69 2.12
CA ARG A 38 -11.71 -12.66 3.50
C ARG A 38 -10.26 -13.13 3.55
N LEU A 39 -9.97 -14.26 2.90
CA LEU A 39 -8.61 -14.79 2.81
C LEU A 39 -7.66 -13.79 2.13
N LEU A 40 -8.09 -13.15 1.04
CA LEU A 40 -7.30 -12.10 0.39
C LEU A 40 -7.01 -10.93 1.34
N ARG A 41 -8.01 -10.49 2.11
CA ARG A 41 -7.84 -9.40 3.09
C ARG A 41 -6.84 -9.78 4.19
N GLU A 42 -6.89 -11.01 4.68
CA GLU A 42 -5.96 -11.53 5.69
C GLU A 42 -4.53 -11.56 5.14
N LYS A 43 -4.31 -12.16 3.96
CA LYS A 43 -3.00 -12.16 3.28
C LYS A 43 -2.45 -10.75 3.06
N GLN A 44 -3.31 -9.79 2.67
CA GLN A 44 -2.90 -8.40 2.51
C GLN A 44 -2.54 -7.73 3.84
N ALA A 45 -3.21 -8.08 4.94
CA ALA A 45 -2.89 -7.55 6.26
C ALA A 45 -1.55 -8.10 6.77
N GLU A 46 -1.32 -9.41 6.60
CA GLU A 46 -0.06 -10.07 6.95
C GLU A 46 1.11 -9.50 6.15
N SER A 47 0.96 -9.35 4.84
CA SER A 47 1.99 -8.78 3.95
C SER A 47 2.37 -7.36 4.34
N LYS A 48 1.41 -6.52 4.74
CA LYS A 48 1.69 -5.15 5.21
C LYS A 48 2.49 -5.16 6.51
N LEU A 49 2.18 -6.05 7.44
CA LEU A 49 2.91 -6.18 8.69
C LEU A 49 4.34 -6.69 8.45
N GLU A 50 4.51 -7.67 7.57
CA GLU A 50 5.82 -8.16 7.16
C GLU A 50 6.64 -7.05 6.50
N LYS A 51 6.03 -6.29 5.58
CA LYS A 51 6.71 -5.16 4.94
C LYS A 51 7.13 -4.08 5.95
N LEU A 52 6.27 -3.78 6.93
CA LEU A 52 6.62 -2.85 8.00
C LEU A 52 7.79 -3.36 8.84
N ARG A 53 7.81 -4.66 9.19
CA ARG A 53 8.91 -5.28 9.93
C ARG A 53 10.22 -5.22 9.16
N GLU A 54 10.18 -5.44 7.85
CA GLU A 54 11.34 -5.32 6.97
C GLU A 54 11.88 -3.89 6.96
N LEU A 55 11.04 -2.87 6.77
CA LEU A 55 11.45 -1.46 6.77
C LEU A 55 12.04 -1.02 8.12
N VAL A 56 11.47 -1.50 9.24
CA VAL A 56 12.01 -1.23 10.58
C VAL A 56 13.38 -1.89 10.76
N ARG A 57 13.56 -3.13 10.29
CA ARG A 57 14.85 -3.82 10.31
C ARG A 57 15.89 -3.07 9.48
N GLU A 58 15.55 -2.71 8.25
CA GLU A 58 16.39 -1.90 7.37
C GLU A 58 16.81 -0.59 8.06
N GLY A 59 15.87 0.06 8.75
CA GLY A 59 16.15 1.24 9.57
C GLY A 59 17.18 0.99 10.67
N PHE A 60 17.05 -0.11 11.43
CA PHE A 60 18.04 -0.48 12.46
C PHE A 60 19.40 -0.87 11.87
N GLU A 61 19.42 -1.53 10.72
CA GLU A 61 20.64 -1.95 10.01
C GLU A 61 21.32 -0.79 9.27
N SER A 62 20.62 0.32 9.04
CA SER A 62 21.16 1.52 8.36
C SER A 62 22.26 2.26 9.13
N GLY A 63 22.54 1.81 10.37
CA GLY A 63 23.54 2.38 11.25
C GLY A 63 22.94 3.30 12.30
N PRO A 64 23.80 3.95 13.12
CA PRO A 64 23.34 4.79 14.21
C PRO A 64 22.57 6.01 13.69
N GLY A 65 21.48 6.35 14.38
CA GLY A 65 20.76 7.59 14.17
C GLY A 65 21.70 8.79 14.32
N LYS A 66 21.55 9.77 13.44
CA LYS A 66 22.30 11.02 13.46
C LYS A 66 21.41 12.14 14.00
N GLU A 67 22.02 13.19 14.55
CA GLU A 67 21.28 14.41 14.86
C GLU A 67 20.54 14.90 13.61
N TRP A 68 19.28 15.28 13.81
CA TRP A 68 18.39 15.71 12.75
C TRP A 68 18.09 17.19 12.91
N ASP A 69 18.48 17.97 11.90
CA ASP A 69 18.15 19.38 11.77
C ASP A 69 17.18 19.58 10.60
N HIS A 70 16.03 20.17 10.91
CA HIS A 70 14.94 20.35 9.95
C HIS A 70 15.32 21.33 8.81
N GLU A 71 15.99 22.44 9.12
CA GLU A 71 16.32 23.46 8.13
C GLU A 71 17.39 22.95 7.15
N ASP A 72 18.42 22.29 7.67
CA ASP A 72 19.47 21.67 6.87
C ASP A 72 18.93 20.51 6.01
N PHE A 73 17.98 19.73 6.53
CA PHE A 73 17.26 18.72 5.73
C PHE A 73 16.52 19.34 4.56
N LEU A 74 15.70 20.38 4.78
CA LEU A 74 14.95 21.04 3.73
C LEU A 74 15.86 21.71 2.70
N ARG A 75 16.94 22.36 3.15
CA ARG A 75 17.96 22.97 2.28
C ARG A 75 18.57 21.93 1.33
N ARG A 76 19.00 20.77 1.85
CA ARG A 76 19.53 19.66 1.04
C ARG A 76 18.49 19.06 0.09
N ALA A 77 17.25 18.90 0.55
CA ALA A 77 16.17 18.36 -0.27
C ALA A 77 15.81 19.27 -1.44
N LYS A 78 15.67 20.59 -1.20
CA LYS A 78 15.43 21.62 -2.22
C LYS A 78 16.57 21.65 -3.25
N ALA A 79 17.82 21.62 -2.80
CA ALA A 79 19.00 21.58 -3.69
C ALA A 79 19.01 20.34 -4.60
N ARG A 80 18.63 19.17 -4.07
CA ARG A 80 18.56 17.91 -4.83
C ARG A 80 17.45 17.89 -5.89
N VAL A 81 16.35 18.61 -5.66
CA VAL A 81 15.20 18.69 -6.59
C VAL A 81 15.31 19.92 -7.51
N GLY A 82 16.35 20.75 -7.36
CA GLY A 82 16.61 21.91 -8.22
C GLY A 82 15.67 23.11 -7.95
N ILE A 83 15.00 23.13 -6.80
CA ILE A 83 14.14 24.24 -6.39
C ILE A 83 15.01 25.26 -5.65
N TYR A 84 15.61 26.18 -6.40
CA TYR A 84 16.28 27.33 -5.81
C TYR A 84 15.19 28.34 -5.39
N GLU A 85 15.15 28.66 -4.11
CA GLU A 85 14.45 29.85 -3.62
C GLU A 85 15.18 31.03 -4.26
N LYS A 86 14.54 31.69 -5.24
CA LYS A 86 15.04 32.97 -5.73
C LYS A 86 15.00 33.91 -4.54
N ASP A 87 16.15 34.23 -3.98
CA ASP A 87 16.30 35.35 -3.06
C ASP A 87 15.86 36.61 -3.79
N HIS A 88 14.58 36.99 -3.60
CA HIS A 88 14.10 38.33 -3.88
C HIS A 88 14.68 39.26 -2.82
N HIS A 89 15.95 39.62 -3.00
CA HIS A 89 16.48 40.87 -2.46
C HIS A 89 16.40 41.92 -3.57
N ASP A 90 15.19 42.40 -3.82
CA ASP A 90 14.99 43.75 -4.32
C ASP A 90 14.52 44.61 -3.15
N LYS A 91 15.44 45.37 -2.55
CA LYS A 91 15.17 46.65 -1.90
C LYS A 91 16.42 47.53 -1.90
N THR A 92 16.44 48.44 -2.87
CA THR A 92 16.57 49.90 -2.69
C THR A 92 17.75 50.44 -1.87
N GLY A 93 18.60 51.21 -2.55
CA GLY A 93 19.14 52.47 -2.02
C GLY A 93 20.58 52.45 -1.53
N SER A 94 21.53 52.80 -2.41
CA SER A 94 22.22 54.09 -2.36
C SER A 94 23.04 54.32 -3.63
#